data_AF-A0A6J8CE02-F1
#
_entry.id   AF-A0A6J8CE02-F1
#
_cell.length_a   1.000
_cell.length_b   1.000
_cell.length_c   1.000
_cell.angle_alpha   90.00
_cell.angle_beta   90.00
_cell.angle_gamma   90.00
#
_symmetry.space_group_name_H-M   'P 1'
#
loop_
_entity.id
_entity.type
_entity.pdbx_description
1 polymer ?
#
loop_
_entity_poly.entity_id
_entity_poly.type
_entity_poly.pdbx_seq_one_letter_code
_entity_poly.pdbx_strand_id
1 'polypeptide(L)'
;MKNSKVWDIQKTQQVLGEDVCLQLPFVHAITGCDTTSRLHRIGKPAVLKKIKSDHHLQTQGEVFLKESMGKDDVCKAGEEALVNLYGGMSLEGLDILRWRKFTTKTMALNRSSIVQFQTLPPTSDAAKFHSMRVYLQCQYWRGKTAEEMEPLQWG
;
A
#
# COMPACT_ATOMS: atom_id res chain seq x y z
N MET A 1 -18.75 19.20 29.05
CA MET A 1 -18.81 17.95 28.25
C MET A 1 -18.17 18.22 26.90
N LYS A 2 -17.17 17.43 26.47
CA LYS A 2 -16.61 17.55 25.12
C LYS A 2 -17.65 17.05 24.13
N ASN A 3 -17.98 17.84 23.10
CA ASN A 3 -18.84 17.38 22.01
C ASN A 3 -18.25 16.11 21.39
N SER A 4 -18.95 15.00 21.52
CA SER A 4 -18.64 13.75 20.85
C SER A 4 -18.85 13.96 19.34
N LYS A 5 -17.81 13.73 18.55
CA LYS A 5 -17.94 13.73 17.09
C LYS A 5 -18.67 12.46 16.68
N VAL A 6 -19.86 12.61 16.11
CA VAL A 6 -20.62 11.51 15.52
C VAL A 6 -20.38 11.51 14.01
N TRP A 7 -20.09 10.35 13.45
CA TRP A 7 -19.87 10.16 12.02
C TRP A 7 -21.02 9.36 11.43
N ASP A 8 -21.66 9.91 10.41
CA ASP A 8 -22.67 9.22 9.62
C ASP A 8 -21.96 8.38 8.55
N ILE A 9 -22.01 7.06 8.70
CA ILE A 9 -21.36 6.13 7.79
C ILE A 9 -22.01 6.13 6.41
N GLN A 10 -23.33 6.28 6.32
CA GLN A 10 -24.05 6.29 5.05
C GLN A 10 -23.69 7.53 4.25
N LYS A 11 -23.67 8.70 4.91
CA LYS A 11 -23.21 9.95 4.30
C LYS A 11 -21.74 9.85 3.86
N THR A 12 -20.90 9.21 4.67
CA THR A 12 -19.49 9.02 4.32
C THR A 12 -19.33 8.13 3.09
N GLN A 13 -20.08 7.03 3.01
CA GLN A 13 -20.11 6.14 1.83
C GLN A 13 -20.57 6.90 0.58
N GLN A 14 -21.65 7.68 0.67
CA GLN A 14 -22.14 8.50 -0.43
C GLN A 14 -21.10 9.51 -0.93
N VAL A 15 -20.38 10.17 -0.03
CA VAL A 15 -19.34 11.15 -0.39
C VAL A 15 -18.10 10.49 -1.01
N LEU A 16 -17.75 9.27 -0.58
CA LEU A 16 -16.61 8.55 -1.11
C LEU A 16 -16.91 7.90 -2.46
N GLY A 17 -18.14 7.43 -2.68
CA GLY A 17 -18.51 6.61 -3.82
C GLY A 17 -18.16 5.14 -3.63
N GLU A 18 -18.87 4.27 -4.35
CA GLU A 18 -18.76 2.82 -4.21
C GLU A 18 -17.35 2.30 -4.54
N ASP A 19 -16.77 2.72 -5.67
CA ASP A 19 -15.44 2.29 -6.11
C ASP A 19 -14.36 2.56 -5.06
N VAL A 20 -14.38 3.76 -4.46
CA VAL A 20 -13.41 4.13 -3.43
C VAL A 20 -13.65 3.33 -2.15
N CYS A 21 -14.92 3.08 -1.80
CA CYS A 21 -15.27 2.27 -0.63
C CYS A 21 -14.74 0.84 -0.76
N LEU A 22 -14.85 0.23 -1.95
CA LEU A 22 -14.32 -1.10 -2.24
C LEU A 22 -12.80 -1.17 -2.08
N GLN A 23 -12.09 -0.07 -2.36
CA GLN A 23 -10.64 0.01 -2.27
C GLN A 23 -10.11 0.29 -0.84
N LEU A 24 -10.99 0.62 0.12
CA LEU A 24 -10.58 0.96 1.49
C LEU A 24 -9.77 -0.13 2.20
N PRO A 25 -10.10 -1.44 2.11
CA PRO A 25 -9.29 -2.52 2.67
C PRO A 25 -7.85 -2.47 2.15
N PHE A 26 -7.68 -2.40 0.82
CA PHE A 26 -6.36 -2.29 0.20
C PHE A 26 -5.60 -1.05 0.68
N VAL A 27 -6.23 0.13 0.63
CA VAL A 27 -5.60 1.39 1.10
C VAL A 27 -5.18 1.31 2.56
N HIS A 28 -6.02 0.71 3.41
CA HIS A 28 -5.73 0.57 4.83
C HIS A 28 -4.54 -0.35 5.06
N ALA A 29 -4.54 -1.54 4.45
CA ALA A 29 -3.51 -2.55 4.65
C ALA A 29 -2.19 -2.16 3.99
N ILE A 30 -2.17 -1.65 2.75
CA ILE A 30 -0.93 -1.30 2.03
C ILE A 30 -0.16 -0.17 2.73
N THR A 31 -0.88 0.77 3.35
CA THR A 31 -0.27 1.88 4.12
C THR A 31 0.06 1.53 5.57
N GLY A 32 -0.19 0.28 5.98
CA GLY A 32 0.02 -0.25 7.33
C GLY A 32 -1.26 -0.25 8.19
N CYS A 33 -1.58 -1.38 8.80
CA CYS A 33 -2.60 -1.51 9.83
C CYS A 33 -2.00 -2.19 11.08
N ASP A 34 -2.81 -2.80 11.92
CA ASP A 34 -2.31 -3.50 13.11
C ASP A 34 -1.45 -4.73 12.76
N THR A 35 -1.66 -5.32 11.57
CA THR A 35 -0.98 -6.54 11.10
C THR A 35 0.00 -6.31 9.96
N THR A 36 0.00 -5.13 9.35
CA THR A 36 0.91 -4.78 8.24
C THR A 36 1.76 -3.56 8.56
N SER A 37 3.01 -3.56 8.09
CA SER A 37 3.95 -2.48 8.38
C SER A 37 3.56 -1.17 7.70
N ARG A 38 3.78 -0.05 8.40
CA ARG A 38 3.54 1.29 7.84
C ARG A 38 4.63 1.69 6.85
N LEU A 39 4.21 2.25 5.72
CA LEU A 39 5.11 2.93 4.77
C LEU A 39 5.53 4.30 5.29
N HIS A 40 6.82 4.50 5.54
CA HIS A 40 7.31 5.78 6.03
C HIS A 40 7.07 6.90 4.99
N ARG A 41 6.60 8.06 5.46
CA ARG A 41 6.17 9.25 4.67
C ARG A 41 4.94 9.05 3.76
N ILE A 42 4.37 7.85 3.69
CA ILE A 42 3.15 7.60 2.92
C ILE A 42 2.00 7.35 3.90
N GLY A 43 1.04 8.28 3.93
CA GLY A 43 -0.11 8.24 4.84
C GLY A 43 -1.40 7.84 4.14
N LYS A 44 -2.34 7.24 4.90
CA LYS A 44 -3.70 6.91 4.43
C LYS A 44 -4.40 8.05 3.69
N PRO A 45 -4.39 9.31 4.20
CA PRO A 45 -5.07 10.39 3.49
C PRO A 45 -4.49 10.66 2.10
N ALA A 46 -3.17 10.53 1.94
CA ALA A 46 -2.50 10.74 0.66
C ALA A 46 -2.87 9.63 -0.34
N VAL A 47 -2.85 8.37 0.09
CA VAL A 47 -3.23 7.24 -0.76
C VAL A 47 -4.72 7.25 -1.08
N LEU A 48 -5.58 7.56 -0.11
CA LEU A 48 -7.02 7.71 -0.33
C LEU A 48 -7.33 8.84 -1.30
N LYS A 49 -6.62 9.96 -1.25
CA LYS A 49 -6.77 11.03 -2.24
C LYS A 49 -6.33 10.56 -3.63
N LYS A 50 -5.21 9.84 -3.70
CA LYS A 50 -4.62 9.38 -4.96
C LYS A 50 -5.46 8.31 -5.66
N ILE A 51 -6.01 7.35 -4.91
CA ILE A 51 -6.81 6.26 -5.47
C ILE A 51 -8.15 6.74 -6.07
N LYS A 52 -8.60 7.95 -5.76
CA LYS A 52 -9.79 8.56 -6.38
C LYS A 52 -9.59 8.89 -7.87
N SER A 53 -8.36 9.08 -8.32
CA SER A 53 -8.06 9.53 -9.69
C SER A 53 -7.00 8.69 -10.40
N ASP A 54 -6.27 7.84 -9.68
CA ASP A 54 -5.22 6.99 -10.25
C ASP A 54 -5.77 5.60 -10.58
N HIS A 55 -6.20 5.42 -11.82
CA HIS A 55 -6.74 4.14 -12.31
C HIS A 55 -5.72 3.00 -12.24
N HIS A 56 -4.43 3.28 -12.44
CA HIS A 56 -3.42 2.23 -12.34
C HIS A 56 -3.32 1.71 -10.91
N LEU A 57 -3.33 2.61 -9.92
CA LEU A 57 -3.35 2.22 -8.51
C LEU A 57 -4.64 1.47 -8.13
N GLN A 58 -5.80 1.85 -8.70
CA GLN A 58 -7.06 1.10 -8.53
C GLN A 58 -6.94 -0.33 -9.05
N THR A 59 -6.39 -0.52 -10.26
CA THR A 59 -6.19 -1.84 -10.86
C THR A 59 -5.26 -2.71 -10.01
N GLN A 60 -4.18 -2.14 -9.47
CA GLN A 60 -3.33 -2.90 -8.54
C GLN A 60 -4.10 -3.27 -7.27
N GLY A 61 -4.87 -2.34 -6.70
CA GLY A 61 -5.70 -2.60 -5.53
C GLY A 61 -6.75 -3.70 -5.73
N GLU A 62 -7.35 -3.79 -6.91
CA GLU A 62 -8.31 -4.85 -7.25
C GLU A 62 -7.71 -6.25 -7.14
N VAL A 63 -6.42 -6.43 -7.45
CA VAL A 63 -5.73 -7.72 -7.26
C VAL A 63 -5.78 -8.14 -5.79
N PHE A 64 -5.62 -7.20 -4.86
CA PHE A 64 -5.67 -7.51 -3.43
C PHE A 64 -7.07 -7.81 -2.91
N LEU A 65 -8.09 -7.52 -3.71
CA LEU A 65 -9.49 -7.70 -3.35
C LEU A 65 -10.07 -8.95 -4.02
N LYS A 66 -9.51 -9.41 -5.15
CA LYS A 66 -9.98 -10.62 -5.83
C LYS A 66 -9.63 -11.87 -5.05
N GLU A 67 -10.55 -12.83 -5.04
CA GLU A 67 -10.28 -14.14 -4.46
C GLU A 67 -9.32 -14.95 -5.33
N SER A 68 -8.57 -15.85 -4.70
CA SER A 68 -7.73 -16.86 -5.37
C SER A 68 -6.65 -16.30 -6.29
N MET A 69 -6.15 -15.09 -6.03
CA MET A 69 -4.98 -14.56 -6.73
C MET A 69 -3.71 -15.34 -6.40
N GLY A 70 -2.85 -15.53 -7.39
CA GLY A 70 -1.53 -16.14 -7.21
C GLY A 70 -0.57 -15.22 -6.46
N LYS A 71 0.40 -15.81 -5.73
CA LYS A 71 1.43 -15.06 -5.01
C LYS A 71 2.22 -14.13 -5.92
N ASP A 72 2.54 -14.58 -7.13
CA ASP A 72 3.29 -13.78 -8.11
C ASP A 72 2.49 -12.56 -8.58
N ASP A 73 1.19 -12.73 -8.83
CA ASP A 73 0.30 -11.62 -9.22
C ASP A 73 0.17 -10.59 -8.09
N VAL A 74 -0.01 -11.06 -6.85
CA VAL A 74 -0.07 -10.20 -5.65
C VAL A 74 1.25 -9.45 -5.45
N CYS A 75 2.39 -10.13 -5.57
CA CYS A 75 3.70 -9.52 -5.42
C CYS A 75 3.95 -8.48 -6.51
N LYS A 76 3.62 -8.79 -7.77
CA LYS A 76 3.75 -7.87 -8.89
C LYS A 76 2.86 -6.65 -8.71
N ALA A 77 1.58 -6.84 -8.38
CA ALA A 77 0.65 -5.73 -8.16
C ALA A 77 1.07 -4.84 -6.99
N GLY A 78 1.58 -5.45 -5.93
CA GLY A 78 2.12 -4.74 -4.78
C GLY A 78 3.38 -3.93 -5.11
N GLU A 79 4.29 -4.49 -5.91
CA GLU A 79 5.48 -3.77 -6.39
C GLU A 79 5.08 -2.55 -7.25
N GLU A 80 4.20 -2.74 -8.24
CA GLU A 80 3.68 -1.67 -9.11
C GLU A 80 2.97 -0.58 -8.29
N ALA A 81 2.15 -0.97 -7.30
CA ALA A 81 1.51 -0.03 -6.39
C ALA A 81 2.54 0.77 -5.58
N LEU A 82 3.56 0.12 -5.03
CA LEU A 82 4.60 0.79 -4.24
C LEU A 82 5.45 1.72 -5.11
N VAL A 83 5.85 1.30 -6.32
CA VAL A 83 6.54 2.16 -7.29
C VAL A 83 5.71 3.42 -7.54
N ASN A 84 4.43 3.27 -7.85
CA ASN A 84 3.52 4.38 -8.08
C ASN A 84 3.41 5.31 -6.84
N LEU A 85 3.25 4.74 -5.64
CA LEU A 85 3.13 5.49 -4.38
C LEU A 85 4.40 6.25 -3.98
N TYR A 86 5.58 5.74 -4.33
CA TYR A 86 6.87 6.42 -4.11
C TYR A 86 7.28 7.36 -5.26
N GLY A 87 6.41 7.54 -6.26
CA GLY A 87 6.66 8.41 -7.42
C GLY A 87 7.75 7.85 -8.32
N GLY A 88 7.65 6.56 -8.63
CA GLY A 88 8.40 5.90 -9.67
C GLY A 88 7.94 6.30 -11.07
N MET A 89 8.80 6.02 -12.05
CA MET A 89 8.54 6.25 -13.46
C MET A 89 7.90 5.03 -14.11
N SER A 90 7.34 5.20 -15.30
CA SER A 90 6.82 4.07 -16.07
C SER A 90 7.90 3.02 -16.30
N LEU A 91 7.57 1.74 -16.09
CA LEU A 91 8.47 0.59 -16.21
C LEU A 91 9.67 0.60 -15.26
N GLU A 92 9.68 1.46 -14.24
CA GLU A 92 10.73 1.49 -13.22
C GLU A 92 10.44 0.48 -12.11
N GLY A 93 11.28 -0.56 -12.00
CA GLY A 93 11.23 -1.50 -10.87
C GLY A 93 11.62 -0.85 -9.54
N LEU A 94 11.20 -1.46 -8.43
CA LEU A 94 11.33 -0.84 -7.11
C LEU A 94 12.79 -0.67 -6.67
N ASP A 95 13.67 -1.62 -7.02
CA ASP A 95 15.10 -1.52 -6.72
C ASP A 95 15.79 -0.38 -7.51
N ILE A 96 15.40 -0.16 -8.77
CA ILE A 96 15.89 0.96 -9.58
C ILE A 96 15.39 2.28 -9.00
N LEU A 97 14.11 2.35 -8.64
CA LEU A 97 13.52 3.51 -7.96
C LEU A 97 14.25 3.80 -6.65
N ARG A 98 14.52 2.77 -5.84
CA ARG A 98 15.24 2.90 -4.57
C ARG A 98 16.65 3.43 -4.79
N TRP A 99 17.39 2.88 -5.75
CA TRP A 99 18.73 3.35 -6.11
C TRP A 99 18.71 4.80 -6.56
N ARG A 100 17.79 5.18 -7.48
CA ARG A 100 17.66 6.55 -7.98
C ARG A 100 17.38 7.52 -6.82
N LYS A 101 16.42 7.22 -5.95
CA LYS A 101 16.09 8.07 -4.78
C LYS A 101 17.26 8.18 -3.82
N PHE A 102 18.01 7.10 -3.60
CA PHE A 102 19.22 7.13 -2.78
C PHE A 102 20.27 8.07 -3.39
N THR A 103 20.60 7.89 -4.66
CA THR A 103 21.59 8.73 -5.37
C THR A 103 21.19 10.20 -5.35
N THR A 104 19.93 10.53 -5.67
CA THR A 104 19.44 11.91 -5.61
C THR A 104 19.57 12.51 -4.21
N LYS A 105 19.24 11.75 -3.15
CA LYS A 105 19.40 12.22 -1.78
C LYS A 105 20.86 12.44 -1.43
N THR A 106 21.73 11.48 -1.73
CA THR A 106 23.17 11.58 -1.45
C THR A 106 23.79 12.82 -2.13
N MET A 107 23.40 13.12 -3.37
CA MET A 107 23.89 14.31 -4.08
C MET A 107 23.39 15.64 -3.50
N ALA A 108 22.20 15.64 -2.88
CA ALA A 108 21.61 16.84 -2.27
C ALA A 108 22.06 17.08 -0.82
N LEU A 109 22.73 16.11 -0.21
CA LEU A 109 23.17 16.17 1.19
C LEU A 109 24.54 16.83 1.32
N ASN A 110 24.74 17.55 2.42
CA ASN A 110 26.04 18.07 2.81
C ASN A 110 26.92 16.93 3.35
N ARG A 111 28.25 17.14 3.32
CA ARG A 111 29.26 16.13 3.67
C ARG A 111 29.11 15.49 5.07
N SER A 112 28.43 16.17 6.00
CA SER A 112 28.18 15.72 7.37
C SER A 112 26.83 15.03 7.59
N SER A 113 26.01 14.87 6.55
CA SER A 113 24.66 14.33 6.65
C SER A 113 24.51 12.97 5.96
N ILE A 114 23.73 12.08 6.57
CA ILE A 114 23.55 10.69 6.13
C ILE A 114 22.12 10.50 5.61
N VAL A 115 21.99 9.73 4.52
CA VAL A 115 20.68 9.32 4.00
C VAL A 115 19.95 8.46 5.02
N GLN A 116 18.78 8.93 5.45
CA GLN A 116 17.89 8.18 6.33
C GLN A 116 17.19 7.06 5.53
N PHE A 117 17.57 5.80 5.77
CA PHE A 117 17.11 4.64 4.99
C PHE A 117 15.59 4.43 5.01
N GLN A 118 14.92 4.76 6.11
CA GLN A 118 13.46 4.72 6.23
C GLN A 118 12.77 5.67 5.24
N THR A 119 13.48 6.64 4.68
CA THR A 119 12.92 7.59 3.70
C THR A 119 13.02 7.11 2.25
N LEU A 120 13.59 5.92 2.03
CA LEU A 120 13.68 5.29 0.73
C LEU A 120 12.50 4.31 0.52
N PRO A 121 12.08 4.07 -0.73
CA PRO A 121 11.14 2.98 -1.06
C PRO A 121 11.69 1.64 -0.58
N PRO A 122 10.86 0.64 -0.21
CA PRO A 122 11.36 -0.69 0.19
C PRO A 122 12.16 -1.36 -0.94
N THR A 123 12.90 -2.43 -0.63
CA THR A 123 13.49 -3.29 -1.67
C THR A 123 12.40 -4.17 -2.30
N SER A 124 12.62 -4.69 -3.51
CA SER A 124 11.66 -5.60 -4.16
C SER A 124 11.34 -6.81 -3.27
N ASP A 125 12.32 -7.39 -2.57
CA ASP A 125 12.06 -8.51 -1.66
C ASP A 125 11.22 -8.14 -0.43
N ALA A 126 11.49 -6.98 0.19
CA ALA A 126 10.67 -6.51 1.31
C ALA A 126 9.23 -6.18 0.85
N ALA A 127 9.09 -5.66 -0.38
CA ALA A 127 7.80 -5.40 -1.00
C ALA A 127 6.99 -6.67 -1.22
N LYS A 128 7.60 -7.79 -1.66
CA LYS A 128 6.92 -9.08 -1.81
C LYS A 128 6.27 -9.52 -0.50
N PHE A 129 7.03 -9.59 0.59
CA PHE A 129 6.51 -10.00 1.91
C PHE A 129 5.44 -9.04 2.45
N HIS A 130 5.62 -7.73 2.25
CA HIS A 130 4.60 -6.76 2.63
C HIS A 130 3.31 -6.97 1.83
N SER A 131 3.42 -7.21 0.52
CA SER A 131 2.27 -7.41 -0.37
C SER A 131 1.50 -8.68 0.00
N MET A 132 2.18 -9.79 0.29
CA MET A 132 1.51 -11.02 0.69
C MET A 132 0.72 -10.84 2.01
N ARG A 133 1.29 -10.14 3.01
CA ARG A 133 0.57 -9.78 4.25
C ARG A 133 -0.62 -8.85 4.02
N VAL A 134 -0.47 -7.89 3.11
CA VAL A 134 -1.56 -6.98 2.73
C VAL A 134 -2.70 -7.76 2.11
N TYR A 135 -2.40 -8.71 1.22
CA TYR A 135 -3.40 -9.57 0.60
C TYR A 135 -4.10 -10.44 1.64
N LEU A 136 -3.36 -11.12 2.51
CA LEU A 136 -3.91 -11.91 3.62
C LEU A 136 -4.90 -11.07 4.45
N GLN A 137 -4.49 -9.87 4.84
CA GLN A 137 -5.34 -8.99 5.65
C GLN A 137 -6.60 -8.53 4.91
N CYS A 138 -6.49 -8.19 3.63
CA CYS A 138 -7.64 -7.84 2.80
C CYS A 138 -8.62 -9.01 2.69
N GLN A 139 -8.12 -10.23 2.47
CA GLN A 139 -8.94 -11.42 2.35
C GLN A 139 -9.66 -11.76 3.66
N TYR A 140 -9.01 -11.60 4.82
CA TYR A 140 -9.67 -11.75 6.11
C TYR A 140 -10.78 -10.72 6.34
N TRP A 141 -10.56 -9.46 5.98
CA TRP A 141 -11.62 -8.44 6.03
C TRP A 141 -12.76 -8.71 5.06
N ARG A 142 -12.51 -9.48 3.99
CA ARG A 142 -13.50 -9.96 3.04
C ARG A 142 -14.16 -11.28 3.44
N GLY A 143 -13.85 -11.81 4.62
CA GLY A 143 -14.52 -12.97 5.19
C GLY A 143 -13.80 -14.30 5.00
N LYS A 144 -12.58 -14.32 4.45
CA LYS A 144 -11.76 -15.54 4.46
C LYS A 144 -11.31 -15.90 5.87
N THR A 145 -11.30 -17.18 6.18
CA THR A 145 -10.84 -17.69 7.47
C THR A 145 -9.36 -18.10 7.44
N ALA A 146 -8.79 -18.39 8.61
CA ALA A 146 -7.41 -18.87 8.72
C ALA A 146 -7.23 -20.28 8.13
N GLU A 147 -8.30 -21.08 8.09
CA GLU A 147 -8.31 -22.40 7.45
C GLU A 147 -8.30 -22.29 5.92
N GLU A 148 -8.98 -21.29 5.36
CA GLU A 148 -8.96 -21.03 3.91
C GLU A 148 -7.66 -20.38 3.44
N MET A 149 -7.03 -19.60 4.32
CA MET A 149 -5.83 -18.84 3.99
C MET A 149 -4.83 -18.85 5.14
N GLU A 150 -3.86 -19.76 5.04
CA GLU A 150 -2.86 -19.99 6.07
C GLU A 150 -1.84 -18.83 6.16
N PRO A 151 -1.70 -18.17 7.32
CA PRO A 151 -0.75 -17.07 7.50
C PRO A 151 0.70 -17.44 7.17
N LEU A 152 1.14 -18.65 7.53
CA LEU A 152 2.52 -19.11 7.28
C LEU A 152 2.86 -19.17 5.79
N GLN A 153 1.86 -19.23 4.92
CA GLN A 153 2.06 -19.21 3.46
C GLN A 153 2.07 -17.80 2.88
N TRP A 154 1.43 -16.83 3.53
CA TRP A 154 1.26 -15.46 3.01
C TRP A 154 2.02 -14.40 3.83
N GLY A 155 2.75 -14.84 4.86
CA GLY A 155 3.72 -14.04 5.61
C GLY A 155 3.17 -13.31 6.82
#